data_AF-A0A431U0B2-F1
#
_entry.id   AF-A0A431U0B2-F1
#
_cell.length_a   1.000
_cell.length_b   1.000
_cell.length_c   1.000
_cell.angle_alpha   90.00
_cell.angle_beta   90.00
_cell.angle_gamma   90.00
#
_symmetry.space_group_name_H-M   'P 1'
#
loop_
_entity.id
_entity.type
_entity.pdbx_description
1 polymer ?
#
loop_
_entity_poly.entity_id
_entity_poly.type
_entity_poly.pdbx_seq_one_letter_code
_entity_poly.pdbx_strand_id
1 'polypeptide(L)'
;MYVSTAGPRPALRAVNSNASVQAAIRGVKTAGTEGSGVEGVVTSGGGNAAGVLGQDKTSTGVGSGVIGLTVGGYGVRGVASGTGGYGVAGTATNSYGVIGGSTSGVGVYGSSSSNAGVQGAANSSGSGVAGVVGTNSAATGVGVLGSALIAVRGASTGTNGLGVYGTATGSAGQGVFGQGSSGAVGIEGNSSGSGRAGLFTKTGTSSGAVVEIRQASSTTDAALVVQGSSRVEEVNTTATGTANLLPVAYGRVGRTGNILGGTGNFTVTQTLANYGVYVITISNLNTVDLTNAVCQVTCRWGVPGQANAQFVATANGQTNGRGEVHISNLNAPNNLAEADFTFVVYRP
;
A
#
# COMPACT_ATOMS: atom_id res chain seq x y z
N MET A 1 58.10 42.59 -34.87
CA MET A 1 57.84 41.16 -34.58
C MET A 1 57.25 40.54 -35.85
N TYR A 2 58.05 39.86 -36.65
CA TYR A 2 57.59 39.18 -37.86
C TYR A 2 57.16 37.76 -37.47
N VAL A 3 55.89 37.45 -37.67
CA VAL A 3 55.36 36.10 -37.45
C VAL A 3 55.35 35.40 -38.81
N SER A 4 56.15 34.34 -38.94
CA SER A 4 56.18 33.48 -40.12
C SER A 4 54.80 32.87 -40.38
N THR A 5 54.34 32.93 -41.64
CA THR A 5 53.08 32.33 -42.12
C THR A 5 53.25 30.90 -42.66
N ALA A 6 54.45 30.31 -42.57
CA ALA A 6 54.70 28.94 -43.03
C ALA A 6 55.57 28.18 -42.01
N GLY A 7 54.97 27.23 -41.30
CA GLY A 7 55.61 26.36 -40.31
C GLY A 7 54.71 26.10 -39.07
N PRO A 8 55.00 25.08 -38.24
CA PRO A 8 54.33 24.90 -36.95
C PRO A 8 54.41 26.22 -36.17
N ARG A 9 53.24 26.79 -35.84
CA ARG A 9 53.16 28.11 -35.19
C ARG A 9 54.04 28.12 -33.91
N PRO A 10 54.75 29.21 -33.61
CA PRO A 10 55.53 29.31 -32.38
C PRO A 10 54.64 29.04 -31.16
N ALA A 11 54.99 28.04 -30.36
CA ALA A 11 54.29 27.76 -29.11
C ALA A 11 54.73 28.80 -28.07
N LEU A 12 53.83 29.70 -27.68
CA LEU A 12 54.05 30.55 -26.51
C LEU A 12 53.91 29.67 -25.25
N ARG A 13 55.03 29.19 -24.73
CA ARG A 13 55.09 28.39 -23.50
C ARG A 13 55.48 29.30 -22.34
N ALA A 14 54.49 29.84 -21.62
CA ALA A 14 54.74 30.49 -20.34
C ALA A 14 55.00 29.42 -19.27
N VAL A 15 56.25 29.23 -18.87
CA VAL A 15 56.64 28.32 -17.77
C VAL A 15 57.10 29.17 -16.60
N ASN A 16 56.59 28.88 -15.39
CA ASN A 16 57.14 29.44 -14.17
C ASN A 16 57.48 28.32 -13.18
N SER A 17 58.69 28.34 -12.65
CA SER A 17 59.21 27.38 -11.66
C SER A 17 59.19 27.93 -10.22
N ASN A 18 58.85 29.20 -10.01
CA ASN A 18 58.75 29.80 -8.67
C ASN A 18 57.31 29.75 -8.18
N ALA A 19 57.12 29.20 -6.97
CA ALA A 19 55.83 28.92 -6.33
C ALA A 19 54.92 30.16 -6.10
N SER A 20 55.42 31.37 -6.35
CA SER A 20 54.81 32.64 -5.92
C SER A 20 54.45 33.61 -7.05
N VAL A 21 54.60 33.26 -8.34
CA VAL A 21 54.19 34.13 -9.46
C VAL A 21 53.45 33.35 -10.54
N GLN A 22 52.32 33.88 -11.01
CA GLN A 22 51.48 33.24 -12.05
C GLN A 22 52.15 33.35 -13.44
N ALA A 23 52.36 32.23 -14.12
CA ALA A 23 52.48 32.23 -15.57
C ALA A 23 51.08 32.49 -16.15
N ALA A 24 50.76 33.73 -16.52
CA ALA A 24 49.40 34.11 -16.88
C ALA A 24 49.29 34.52 -18.35
N ILE A 25 48.48 33.79 -19.11
CA ILE A 25 47.78 34.35 -20.27
C ILE A 25 46.49 34.95 -19.72
N ARG A 26 46.41 36.29 -19.63
CA ARG A 26 45.20 37.00 -19.21
C ARG A 26 44.52 37.62 -20.42
N GLY A 27 43.48 36.97 -20.93
CA GLY A 27 42.59 37.58 -21.92
C GLY A 27 41.56 38.48 -21.25
N VAL A 28 41.67 39.79 -21.39
CA VAL A 28 40.65 40.76 -20.92
C VAL A 28 39.93 41.31 -22.14
N LYS A 29 38.61 41.21 -22.15
CA LYS A 29 37.76 41.77 -23.21
C LYS A 29 36.86 42.84 -22.59
N THR A 30 36.88 44.05 -23.17
CA THR A 30 36.10 45.20 -22.69
C THR A 30 34.60 44.98 -22.94
N ALA A 31 33.74 45.44 -22.04
CA ALA A 31 32.29 45.35 -22.20
C ALA A 31 31.82 46.10 -23.47
N GLY A 32 30.81 45.58 -24.19
CA GLY A 32 30.12 46.30 -25.28
C GLY A 32 30.29 45.80 -26.73
N THR A 33 31.21 44.87 -27.03
CA THR A 33 31.36 44.26 -28.38
C THR A 33 31.20 42.73 -28.36
N GLU A 34 30.94 42.07 -29.48
CA GLU A 34 31.06 40.60 -29.56
C GLU A 34 32.54 40.20 -29.54
N GLY A 35 32.91 39.10 -28.88
CA GLY A 35 34.28 38.57 -28.89
C GLY A 35 34.73 37.84 -27.62
N SER A 36 35.80 37.07 -27.75
CA SER A 36 36.38 36.20 -26.72
C SER A 36 37.64 36.81 -26.09
N GLY A 37 37.81 36.69 -24.78
CA GLY A 37 39.07 37.06 -24.11
C GLY A 37 40.20 36.08 -24.41
N VAL A 38 39.90 34.78 -24.34
CA VAL A 38 40.78 33.66 -24.71
C VAL A 38 39.97 32.67 -25.53
N GLU A 39 40.50 32.21 -26.66
CA GLU A 39 39.85 31.23 -27.52
C GLU A 39 40.84 30.09 -27.83
N GLY A 40 40.40 28.85 -27.60
CA GLY A 40 41.12 27.65 -28.01
C GLY A 40 40.34 26.90 -29.08
N VAL A 41 40.87 26.85 -30.30
CA VAL A 41 40.22 26.21 -31.45
C VAL A 41 41.00 24.96 -31.86
N VAL A 42 40.28 23.84 -32.03
CA VAL A 42 40.80 22.60 -32.61
C VAL A 42 40.17 22.42 -33.99
N THR A 43 40.98 22.42 -35.06
CA THR A 43 40.48 22.40 -36.46
C THR A 43 40.70 21.08 -37.20
N SER A 44 41.46 20.13 -36.64
CA SER A 44 41.72 18.82 -37.27
C SER A 44 41.24 17.69 -36.35
N GLY A 45 40.05 17.16 -36.66
CA GLY A 45 39.42 16.06 -35.94
C GLY A 45 40.08 14.71 -36.28
N GLY A 46 40.92 14.21 -35.37
CA GLY A 46 41.48 12.86 -35.46
C GLY A 46 41.96 12.27 -34.13
N GLY A 47 41.77 12.98 -33.00
CA GLY A 47 42.21 12.50 -31.69
C GLY A 47 41.64 13.32 -30.53
N ASN A 48 41.98 12.93 -29.31
CA ASN A 48 41.60 13.60 -28.05
C ASN A 48 42.32 14.97 -27.91
N ALA A 49 41.90 15.96 -28.69
CA ALA A 49 42.45 17.31 -28.66
C ALA A 49 41.54 18.24 -27.85
N ALA A 50 42.15 19.06 -26.98
CA ALA A 50 41.46 20.10 -26.24
C ALA A 50 41.91 21.47 -26.75
N GLY A 51 40.96 22.36 -27.05
CA GLY A 51 41.26 23.75 -27.39
C GLY A 51 41.84 24.51 -26.19
N VAL A 52 41.28 24.27 -25.01
CA VAL A 52 41.76 24.75 -23.71
C VAL A 52 41.68 23.60 -22.70
N LEU A 53 42.76 23.36 -21.96
CA LEU A 53 42.81 22.40 -20.86
C LEU A 53 43.19 23.13 -19.57
N GLY A 54 42.23 23.23 -18.65
CA GLY A 54 42.52 23.62 -17.26
C GLY A 54 42.65 22.38 -16.40
N GLN A 55 43.79 22.23 -15.73
CA GLN A 55 44.07 21.08 -14.87
C GLN A 55 44.71 21.55 -13.56
N ASP A 56 44.18 21.06 -12.45
CA ASP A 56 44.87 21.08 -11.17
C ASP A 56 45.48 19.69 -10.92
N LYS A 57 46.75 19.65 -10.50
CA LYS A 57 47.50 18.42 -10.18
C LYS A 57 47.89 18.34 -8.72
N THR A 58 47.37 19.23 -7.87
CA THR A 58 47.62 19.13 -6.42
C THR A 58 47.08 17.81 -5.88
N SER A 59 47.91 17.10 -5.10
CA SER A 59 47.58 15.78 -4.54
C SER A 59 47.04 15.84 -3.11
N THR A 60 46.99 17.04 -2.50
CA THR A 60 46.72 17.22 -1.06
C THR A 60 45.81 18.42 -0.72
N GLY A 61 45.02 18.94 -1.67
CA GLY A 61 44.19 20.12 -1.43
C GLY A 61 42.89 20.20 -2.24
N VAL A 62 42.07 21.21 -1.92
CA VAL A 62 40.93 21.63 -2.74
C VAL A 62 41.45 22.63 -3.77
N GLY A 63 41.56 22.23 -5.02
CA GLY A 63 41.88 23.15 -6.10
C GLY A 63 40.93 22.96 -7.29
N SER A 64 41.02 23.88 -8.25
CA SER A 64 40.13 23.94 -9.40
C SER A 64 40.93 24.08 -10.67
N GLY A 65 40.71 23.18 -11.63
CA GLY A 65 41.31 23.31 -12.96
C GLY A 65 40.69 24.46 -13.77
N VAL A 66 39.37 24.65 -13.66
CA VAL A 66 38.58 25.71 -14.33
C VAL A 66 37.47 26.19 -13.40
N ILE A 67 37.25 27.51 -13.34
CA ILE A 67 36.12 28.13 -12.61
C ILE A 67 35.35 29.02 -13.59
N GLY A 68 34.06 28.77 -13.77
CA GLY A 68 33.15 29.60 -14.57
C GLY A 68 32.21 30.42 -13.68
N LEU A 69 32.55 31.69 -13.42
CA LEU A 69 31.72 32.62 -12.65
C LEU A 69 31.01 33.59 -13.60
N THR A 70 29.71 33.79 -13.39
CA THR A 70 28.94 34.82 -14.10
C THR A 70 27.90 35.46 -13.19
N VAL A 71 27.59 36.73 -13.44
CA VAL A 71 26.48 37.47 -12.79
C VAL A 71 25.14 37.18 -13.48
N GLY A 72 25.18 36.80 -14.77
CA GLY A 72 23.99 36.45 -15.55
C GLY A 72 24.33 35.53 -16.73
N GLY A 73 23.39 34.67 -17.12
CA GLY A 73 23.61 33.68 -18.19
C GLY A 73 24.37 32.44 -17.71
N TYR A 74 25.25 31.89 -18.55
CA TYR A 74 25.95 30.62 -18.29
C TYR A 74 27.39 30.85 -17.86
N GLY A 75 27.79 30.33 -16.69
CA GLY A 75 29.20 30.29 -16.28
C GLY A 75 30.00 29.27 -17.08
N VAL A 76 29.37 28.13 -17.39
CA VAL A 76 29.88 27.09 -18.30
C VAL A 76 28.72 26.63 -19.18
N ARG A 77 28.94 26.55 -20.50
CA ARG A 77 27.96 26.03 -21.46
C ARG A 77 28.65 25.02 -22.38
N GLY A 78 28.26 23.76 -22.25
CA GLY A 78 28.69 22.68 -23.14
C GLY A 78 27.63 22.40 -24.19
N VAL A 79 28.02 22.32 -25.46
CA VAL A 79 27.15 21.92 -26.57
C VAL A 79 27.82 20.81 -27.34
N ALA A 80 27.14 19.67 -27.47
CA ALA A 80 27.57 18.56 -28.30
C ALA A 80 26.44 18.19 -29.27
N SER A 81 26.73 18.22 -30.56
CA SER A 81 25.78 17.92 -31.64
C SER A 81 26.05 16.58 -32.34
N GLY A 82 27.21 15.97 -32.09
CA GLY A 82 27.57 14.66 -32.64
C GLY A 82 27.05 13.51 -31.79
N THR A 83 26.83 12.36 -32.43
CA THR A 83 26.43 11.10 -31.78
C THR A 83 27.43 10.71 -30.69
N GLY A 84 26.95 10.39 -29.49
CA GLY A 84 27.80 10.00 -28.36
C GLY A 84 28.60 11.14 -27.72
N GLY A 85 28.37 12.38 -28.13
CA GLY A 85 29.00 13.55 -27.54
C GLY A 85 28.35 13.95 -26.21
N TYR A 86 29.17 14.43 -25.28
CA TYR A 86 28.72 15.02 -24.03
C TYR A 86 28.96 16.53 -24.07
N GLY A 87 27.93 17.34 -23.81
CA GLY A 87 28.12 18.78 -23.65
C GLY A 87 28.96 19.07 -22.40
N VAL A 88 28.56 18.50 -21.26
CA VAL A 88 29.29 18.55 -19.99
C VAL A 88 29.26 17.16 -19.36
N ALA A 89 30.42 16.67 -18.91
CA ALA A 89 30.55 15.41 -18.20
C ALA A 89 31.34 15.63 -16.90
N GLY A 90 30.85 15.07 -15.80
CA GLY A 90 31.53 15.07 -14.51
C GLY A 90 31.69 13.64 -14.01
N THR A 91 32.92 13.25 -13.71
CA THR A 91 33.27 11.93 -13.19
C THR A 91 34.03 12.13 -11.89
N ALA A 92 33.61 11.43 -10.83
CA ALA A 92 34.30 11.40 -9.56
C ALA A 92 34.37 9.96 -9.05
N THR A 93 35.51 9.57 -8.47
CA THR A 93 35.68 8.28 -7.80
C THR A 93 35.13 8.30 -6.37
N ASN A 94 35.01 9.48 -5.78
CA ASN A 94 34.46 9.71 -4.45
C ASN A 94 33.53 10.94 -4.49
N SER A 95 32.48 10.94 -3.68
CA SER A 95 31.51 12.05 -3.54
C SER A 95 30.72 12.34 -4.83
N TYR A 96 30.77 13.57 -5.37
CA TYR A 96 29.89 14.03 -6.44
C TYR A 96 30.67 14.32 -7.73
N GLY A 97 30.24 13.74 -8.85
CA GLY A 97 30.76 14.10 -10.18
C GLY A 97 30.21 15.45 -10.66
N VAL A 98 28.94 15.74 -10.38
CA VAL A 98 28.25 16.99 -10.72
C VAL A 98 27.30 17.35 -9.57
N ILE A 99 27.24 18.62 -9.21
CA ILE A 99 26.28 19.17 -8.24
C ILE A 99 25.52 20.31 -8.92
N GLY A 100 24.19 20.23 -8.94
CA GLY A 100 23.32 21.35 -9.34
C GLY A 100 22.53 21.84 -8.13
N GLY A 101 22.65 23.13 -7.83
CA GLY A 101 21.99 23.76 -6.69
C GLY A 101 21.33 25.07 -7.10
N SER A 102 20.15 25.33 -6.54
CA SER A 102 19.43 26.60 -6.72
C SER A 102 18.62 26.91 -5.46
N THR A 103 18.58 28.17 -5.06
CA THR A 103 17.86 28.62 -3.85
C THR A 103 16.42 29.07 -4.13
N SER A 104 16.10 29.38 -5.39
CA SER A 104 14.81 29.95 -5.80
C SER A 104 14.21 29.31 -7.05
N GLY A 105 14.92 28.35 -7.65
CA GLY A 105 14.48 27.69 -8.88
C GLY A 105 14.99 26.26 -8.99
N VAL A 106 15.09 25.79 -10.22
CA VAL A 106 15.53 24.41 -10.52
C VAL A 106 17.05 24.29 -10.38
N GLY A 107 17.52 23.38 -9.54
CA GLY A 107 18.95 23.08 -9.41
C GLY A 107 19.50 22.25 -10.58
N VAL A 108 18.74 21.25 -11.05
CA VAL A 108 19.07 20.41 -12.21
C VAL A 108 17.83 20.24 -13.07
N TYR A 109 17.94 20.56 -14.36
CA TYR A 109 16.87 20.40 -15.34
C TYR A 109 17.36 19.48 -16.46
N GLY A 110 16.62 18.39 -16.72
CA GLY A 110 16.87 17.48 -17.83
C GLY A 110 15.62 17.32 -18.68
N SER A 111 15.77 17.43 -19.99
CA SER A 111 14.69 17.31 -20.97
C SER A 111 15.20 16.52 -22.18
N SER A 112 14.36 15.62 -22.69
CA SER A 112 14.66 14.79 -23.84
C SER A 112 13.35 14.44 -24.55
N SER A 113 13.38 14.42 -25.88
CA SER A 113 12.21 14.11 -26.71
C SER A 113 12.10 12.64 -27.10
N SER A 114 13.12 11.83 -26.81
CA SER A 114 13.21 10.43 -27.26
C SER A 114 13.62 9.44 -26.18
N ASN A 115 14.11 9.91 -25.03
CA ASN A 115 14.55 9.06 -23.93
C ASN A 115 14.45 9.80 -22.59
N ALA A 116 15.02 9.25 -21.51
CA ALA A 116 15.07 9.91 -20.22
C ALA A 116 15.80 11.27 -20.29
N GLY A 117 15.14 12.34 -19.81
CA GLY A 117 15.78 13.64 -19.61
C GLY A 117 16.77 13.63 -18.44
N VAL A 118 16.47 12.83 -17.41
CA VAL A 118 17.34 12.54 -16.27
C VAL A 118 17.26 11.04 -15.98
N GLN A 119 18.41 10.39 -15.86
CA GLN A 119 18.50 8.98 -15.49
C GLN A 119 19.45 8.83 -14.31
N GLY A 120 18.97 8.25 -13.22
CA GLY A 120 19.81 7.84 -12.11
C GLY A 120 19.85 6.32 -12.02
N ALA A 121 21.05 5.77 -11.87
CA ALA A 121 21.29 4.34 -11.73
C ALA A 121 22.32 4.12 -10.63
N ALA A 122 22.12 3.08 -9.83
CA ALA A 122 23.08 2.69 -8.81
C ALA A 122 23.28 1.17 -8.89
N ASN A 123 24.54 0.74 -9.05
CA ASN A 123 24.91 -0.65 -9.33
C ASN A 123 25.55 -1.35 -8.11
N SER A 124 25.21 -0.91 -6.90
CA SER A 124 25.73 -1.48 -5.65
C SER A 124 24.61 -2.19 -4.89
N SER A 125 24.95 -3.25 -4.16
CA SER A 125 24.05 -4.04 -3.32
C SER A 125 23.99 -3.56 -1.86
N GLY A 126 24.63 -2.43 -1.54
CA GLY A 126 24.61 -1.85 -0.20
C GLY A 126 23.24 -1.33 0.23
N SER A 127 23.00 -1.27 1.54
CA SER A 127 21.83 -0.59 2.10
C SER A 127 21.87 0.91 1.80
N GLY A 128 20.71 1.52 1.55
CA GLY A 128 20.60 2.96 1.26
C GLY A 128 21.09 3.37 -0.14
N VAL A 129 21.36 2.40 -1.02
CA VAL A 129 21.76 2.67 -2.40
C VAL A 129 20.51 2.96 -3.24
N ALA A 130 20.49 4.13 -3.90
CA ALA A 130 19.41 4.54 -4.79
C ALA A 130 19.99 5.25 -6.02
N GLY A 131 19.40 4.99 -7.20
CA GLY A 131 19.75 5.73 -8.41
C GLY A 131 19.28 7.18 -8.37
N VAL A 132 18.07 7.42 -7.85
CA VAL A 132 17.48 8.75 -7.66
C VAL A 132 16.77 8.79 -6.30
N VAL A 133 16.98 9.86 -5.55
CA VAL A 133 16.27 10.14 -4.29
C VAL A 133 15.61 11.50 -4.40
N GLY A 134 14.29 11.56 -4.24
CA GLY A 134 13.53 12.80 -4.11
C GLY A 134 13.12 13.01 -2.66
N THR A 135 13.53 14.12 -2.05
CA THR A 135 13.12 14.51 -0.70
C THR A 135 12.42 15.87 -0.73
N ASN A 136 11.40 16.03 0.11
CA ASN A 136 10.74 17.31 0.33
C ASN A 136 10.32 17.37 1.81
N SER A 137 10.70 18.44 2.49
CA SER A 137 10.40 18.66 3.91
C SER A 137 9.26 19.67 4.14
N ALA A 138 8.72 20.26 3.08
CA ALA A 138 7.56 21.15 3.18
C ALA A 138 6.29 20.32 3.44
N ALA A 139 5.44 20.81 4.37
CA ALA A 139 4.22 20.10 4.78
C ALA A 139 3.23 19.81 3.63
N THR A 140 3.24 20.65 2.59
CA THR A 140 2.40 20.53 1.38
C THR A 140 3.24 20.27 0.12
N GLY A 141 4.53 19.99 0.28
CA GLY A 141 5.45 19.80 -0.82
C GLY A 141 5.27 18.45 -1.50
N VAL A 142 5.48 18.42 -2.81
CA VAL A 142 5.54 17.18 -3.58
C VAL A 142 7.01 16.80 -3.77
N GLY A 143 7.37 15.57 -3.40
CA GLY A 143 8.73 15.05 -3.62
C GLY A 143 8.94 14.55 -5.05
N VAL A 144 7.98 13.77 -5.57
CA VAL A 144 7.99 13.22 -6.93
C VAL A 144 6.60 13.39 -7.54
N LEU A 145 6.54 13.95 -8.75
CA LEU A 145 5.31 14.15 -9.52
C LEU A 145 5.51 13.59 -10.93
N GLY A 146 4.56 12.79 -11.42
CA GLY A 146 4.55 12.34 -12.81
C GLY A 146 3.16 12.49 -13.42
N SER A 147 3.09 12.75 -14.72
CA SER A 147 1.86 12.89 -15.49
C SER A 147 2.05 12.23 -16.87
N ALA A 148 1.57 10.99 -16.99
CA ALA A 148 1.65 10.18 -18.21
C ALA A 148 0.74 8.95 -18.06
N LEU A 149 0.70 8.10 -19.08
CA LEU A 149 0.09 6.75 -19.00
C LEU A 149 0.69 5.93 -17.85
N ILE A 150 2.02 6.04 -17.66
CA ILE A 150 2.74 5.45 -16.52
C ILE A 150 3.65 6.54 -15.97
N ALA A 151 3.15 7.26 -14.97
CA ALA A 151 3.86 8.37 -14.34
C ALA A 151 4.98 7.90 -13.40
N VAL A 152 4.68 6.92 -12.56
CA VAL A 152 5.61 6.33 -11.59
C VAL A 152 5.40 4.82 -11.60
N ARG A 153 6.48 4.05 -11.79
CA ARG A 153 6.46 2.59 -11.76
C ARG A 153 7.50 2.10 -10.76
N GLY A 154 7.04 1.39 -9.74
CA GLY A 154 7.90 0.61 -8.86
C GLY A 154 7.91 -0.86 -9.29
N ALA A 155 9.10 -1.43 -9.47
CA ALA A 155 9.29 -2.85 -9.75
C ALA A 155 10.42 -3.37 -8.88
N SER A 156 10.24 -4.56 -8.31
CA SER A 156 11.29 -5.23 -7.54
C SER A 156 11.42 -6.67 -8.01
N THR A 157 12.66 -7.08 -8.28
CA THR A 157 13.02 -8.45 -8.67
C THR A 157 13.70 -9.21 -7.52
N GLY A 158 13.97 -8.54 -6.40
CA GLY A 158 14.58 -9.15 -5.23
C GLY A 158 13.59 -9.96 -4.41
N THR A 159 14.08 -11.00 -3.73
CA THR A 159 13.30 -11.75 -2.74
C THR A 159 12.80 -10.80 -1.65
N ASN A 160 11.50 -10.84 -1.33
CA ASN A 160 10.84 -9.92 -0.39
C ASN A 160 10.91 -8.43 -0.78
N GLY A 161 11.23 -8.14 -2.05
CA GLY A 161 11.33 -6.78 -2.54
C GLY A 161 9.98 -6.10 -2.67
N LEU A 162 9.94 -4.81 -2.33
CA LEU A 162 8.77 -3.96 -2.50
C LEU A 162 8.97 -3.11 -3.75
N GLY A 163 8.03 -3.16 -4.71
CA GLY A 163 8.06 -2.28 -5.88
C GLY A 163 7.74 -0.84 -5.49
N VAL A 164 6.61 -0.64 -4.80
CA VAL A 164 6.16 0.64 -4.25
C VAL A 164 5.83 0.44 -2.78
N TYR A 165 6.33 1.33 -1.92
CA TYR A 165 6.08 1.32 -0.48
C TYR A 165 5.75 2.73 0.00
N GLY A 166 4.61 2.89 0.65
CA GLY A 166 4.14 4.18 1.15
C GLY A 166 3.84 4.11 2.65
N THR A 167 4.42 5.04 3.41
CA THR A 167 4.23 5.16 4.86
C THR A 167 3.81 6.58 5.19
N ALA A 168 2.78 6.70 6.02
CA ALA A 168 2.35 7.98 6.58
C ALA A 168 2.42 7.91 8.11
N THR A 169 3.12 8.86 8.71
CA THR A 169 3.33 8.96 10.16
C THR A 169 2.50 10.07 10.81
N GLY A 170 1.91 10.96 10.02
CA GLY A 170 1.02 12.02 10.51
C GLY A 170 -0.38 11.49 10.88
N SER A 171 -1.09 12.21 11.76
CA SER A 171 -2.36 11.80 12.39
C SER A 171 -3.57 11.61 11.46
N ALA A 172 -3.43 11.85 10.16
CA ALA A 172 -4.45 11.57 9.14
C ALA A 172 -3.82 11.25 7.77
N GLY A 173 -2.54 10.84 7.77
CA GLY A 173 -1.82 10.63 6.52
C GLY A 173 -2.19 9.33 5.83
N GLN A 174 -2.15 9.33 4.51
CA GLN A 174 -2.34 8.14 3.68
C GLN A 174 -0.97 7.68 3.18
N GLY A 175 -0.59 6.44 3.49
CA GLY A 175 0.66 5.87 2.96
C GLY A 175 0.60 5.70 1.44
N VAL A 176 -0.49 5.11 0.96
CA VAL A 176 -0.82 4.96 -0.47
C VAL A 176 -2.28 5.36 -0.68
N PHE A 177 -2.52 6.24 -1.64
CA PHE A 177 -3.86 6.67 -2.05
C PHE A 177 -4.00 6.45 -3.55
N GLY A 178 -5.09 5.82 -3.96
CA GLY A 178 -5.42 5.63 -5.37
C GLY A 178 -6.86 6.04 -5.64
N GLN A 179 -7.06 6.80 -6.70
CA GLN A 179 -8.34 7.33 -7.12
C GLN A 179 -8.50 7.11 -8.62
N GLY A 180 -9.59 6.44 -8.99
CA GLY A 180 -10.04 6.34 -10.37
C GLY A 180 -11.17 7.35 -10.61
N SER A 181 -11.18 7.96 -11.79
CA SER A 181 -12.31 8.78 -12.27
C SER A 181 -12.92 8.13 -13.52
N SER A 182 -14.20 8.41 -13.80
CA SER A 182 -14.87 7.98 -15.03
C SER A 182 -14.81 6.46 -15.31
N GLY A 183 -15.04 5.64 -14.28
CA GLY A 183 -15.02 4.18 -14.39
C GLY A 183 -13.62 3.54 -14.28
N ALA A 184 -12.57 4.34 -14.04
CA ALA A 184 -11.24 3.81 -13.78
C ALA A 184 -11.12 3.16 -12.38
N VAL A 185 -10.18 2.22 -12.26
CA VAL A 185 -9.81 1.60 -10.98
C VAL A 185 -8.79 2.47 -10.26
N GLY A 186 -9.05 2.80 -8.98
CA GLY A 186 -8.11 3.57 -8.17
C GLY A 186 -6.90 2.76 -7.71
N ILE A 187 -7.14 1.56 -7.16
CA ILE A 187 -6.13 0.60 -6.74
C ILE A 187 -6.57 -0.79 -7.16
N GLU A 188 -5.70 -1.51 -7.87
CA GLU A 188 -5.91 -2.91 -8.24
C GLU A 188 -4.80 -3.77 -7.65
N GLY A 189 -5.19 -4.84 -6.95
CA GLY A 189 -4.29 -5.90 -6.52
C GLY A 189 -4.49 -7.13 -7.39
N ASN A 190 -3.43 -7.65 -7.98
CA ASN A 190 -3.46 -8.91 -8.74
C ASN A 190 -2.26 -9.78 -8.34
N SER A 191 -2.51 -11.07 -8.09
CA SER A 191 -1.48 -12.09 -7.83
C SER A 191 -1.77 -13.31 -8.68
N SER A 192 -0.92 -13.57 -9.67
CA SER A 192 -1.04 -14.72 -10.58
C SER A 192 -0.43 -16.02 -10.03
N GLY A 193 0.28 -15.95 -8.90
CA GLY A 193 0.82 -17.12 -8.18
C GLY A 193 0.01 -17.46 -6.93
N SER A 194 0.54 -18.35 -6.09
CA SER A 194 -0.07 -18.73 -4.78
C SER A 194 -0.03 -17.63 -3.71
N GLY A 195 0.41 -16.42 -4.07
CA GLY A 195 0.50 -15.26 -3.19
C GLY A 195 -0.84 -14.56 -2.95
N ARG A 196 -0.77 -13.40 -2.29
CA ARG A 196 -1.93 -12.55 -1.98
C ARG A 196 -1.90 -11.30 -2.86
N ALA A 197 -3.03 -11.00 -3.50
CA ALA A 197 -3.22 -9.77 -4.25
C ALA A 197 -3.33 -8.52 -3.35
N GLY A 198 -3.82 -8.70 -2.12
CA GLY A 198 -3.90 -7.66 -1.10
C GLY A 198 -3.87 -8.26 0.31
N LEU A 199 -3.31 -7.50 1.26
CA LEU A 199 -3.33 -7.81 2.69
C LEU A 199 -3.58 -6.51 3.44
N PHE A 200 -4.69 -6.44 4.16
CA PHE A 200 -5.02 -5.31 5.04
C PHE A 200 -4.93 -5.79 6.48
N THR A 201 -4.04 -5.19 7.25
CA THR A 201 -3.81 -5.53 8.65
C THR A 201 -3.77 -4.25 9.46
N LYS A 202 -4.49 -4.22 10.59
CA LYS A 202 -4.33 -3.19 11.61
C LYS A 202 -3.71 -3.84 12.84
N THR A 203 -2.59 -3.28 13.28
CA THR A 203 -1.92 -3.69 14.52
C THR A 203 -2.12 -2.59 15.56
N GLY A 204 -2.80 -2.88 16.67
CA GLY A 204 -3.03 -1.93 17.77
C GLY A 204 -4.36 -2.14 18.48
N THR A 205 -4.52 -1.49 19.64
CA THR A 205 -5.72 -1.60 20.51
C THR A 205 -6.78 -0.54 20.24
N SER A 206 -6.55 0.39 19.32
CA SER A 206 -7.47 1.49 19.02
C SER A 206 -8.68 1.00 18.21
N SER A 207 -9.87 1.50 18.53
CA SER A 207 -11.10 1.21 17.79
C SER A 207 -11.01 1.75 16.35
N GLY A 208 -11.45 0.96 15.36
CA GLY A 208 -11.50 1.35 13.95
C GLY A 208 -11.30 0.16 13.00
N ALA A 209 -11.97 0.21 11.86
CA ALA A 209 -11.97 -0.89 10.88
C ALA A 209 -10.61 -1.08 10.19
N VAL A 210 -10.29 -2.32 9.84
CA VAL A 210 -9.13 -2.67 8.99
C VAL A 210 -9.42 -2.34 7.53
N VAL A 211 -10.66 -2.59 7.10
CA VAL A 211 -11.19 -2.28 5.78
C VAL A 211 -12.53 -1.61 5.97
N GLU A 212 -12.70 -0.45 5.35
CA GLU A 212 -13.96 0.28 5.31
C GLU A 212 -14.40 0.41 3.84
N ILE A 213 -15.64 0.02 3.54
CA ILE A 213 -16.22 0.15 2.21
C ILE A 213 -17.34 1.18 2.31
N ARG A 214 -17.15 2.32 1.63
CA ARG A 214 -18.08 3.45 1.62
C ARG A 214 -18.42 3.83 0.19
N GLN A 215 -19.69 4.12 -0.06
CA GLN A 215 -20.16 4.68 -1.33
C GLN A 215 -20.73 6.08 -1.07
N ALA A 216 -20.20 7.08 -1.76
CA ALA A 216 -20.50 8.49 -1.48
C ALA A 216 -21.88 8.95 -1.99
N SER A 217 -22.46 8.31 -3.01
CA SER A 217 -23.85 8.57 -3.45
C SER A 217 -24.37 7.54 -4.47
N SER A 218 -25.69 7.30 -4.44
CA SER A 218 -26.58 6.66 -5.43
C SER A 218 -27.11 5.26 -5.08
N THR A 219 -28.20 4.92 -5.76
CA THR A 219 -29.27 3.93 -5.52
C THR A 219 -28.85 2.45 -5.52
N THR A 220 -27.58 2.14 -5.28
CA THR A 220 -27.02 0.79 -5.35
C THR A 220 -26.18 0.52 -4.11
N ASP A 221 -26.19 -0.72 -3.65
CA ASP A 221 -25.44 -1.11 -2.47
C ASP A 221 -23.93 -1.20 -2.75
N ALA A 222 -23.13 -0.75 -1.79
CA ALA A 222 -21.70 -1.04 -1.76
C ALA A 222 -21.52 -2.53 -1.47
N ALA A 223 -21.19 -3.31 -2.50
CA ALA A 223 -21.10 -4.76 -2.39
C ALA A 223 -19.65 -5.25 -2.30
N LEU A 224 -19.41 -6.18 -1.38
CA LEU A 224 -18.27 -7.09 -1.47
C LEU A 224 -18.67 -8.27 -2.36
N VAL A 225 -18.20 -8.27 -3.60
CA VAL A 225 -18.46 -9.38 -4.53
C VAL A 225 -17.34 -10.41 -4.38
N VAL A 226 -17.66 -11.60 -3.87
CA VAL A 226 -16.74 -12.73 -3.78
C VAL A 226 -17.09 -13.74 -4.85
N GLN A 227 -16.18 -13.96 -5.80
CA GLN A 227 -16.30 -15.02 -6.79
C GLN A 227 -15.48 -16.23 -6.31
N GLY A 228 -16.16 -17.26 -5.80
CA GLY A 228 -15.53 -18.45 -5.22
C GLY A 228 -15.81 -18.62 -3.73
N SER A 229 -14.95 -19.37 -3.03
CA SER A 229 -15.14 -19.68 -1.62
C SER A 229 -14.73 -18.51 -0.73
N SER A 230 -15.68 -17.95 0.01
CA SER A 230 -15.38 -17.12 1.18
C SER A 230 -15.15 -18.00 2.40
N ARG A 231 -13.99 -17.90 3.03
CA ARG A 231 -13.78 -18.42 4.38
C ARG A 231 -13.87 -17.26 5.36
N VAL A 232 -15.04 -17.10 5.95
CA VAL A 232 -15.23 -16.20 7.09
C VAL A 232 -15.02 -17.07 8.33
N GLU A 233 -13.91 -16.87 9.02
CA GLU A 233 -13.79 -17.40 10.39
C GLU A 233 -14.79 -16.64 11.28
N GLU A 234 -15.22 -17.28 12.36
CA GLU A 234 -16.25 -16.80 13.27
C GLU A 234 -16.20 -15.27 13.53
N VAL A 235 -17.34 -14.58 13.33
CA VAL A 235 -17.46 -13.14 13.59
C VAL A 235 -17.53 -12.92 15.11
N ASN A 236 -16.37 -12.89 15.76
CA ASN A 236 -16.29 -12.53 17.17
C ASN A 236 -16.27 -11.00 17.31
N THR A 237 -17.33 -10.44 17.89
CA THR A 237 -17.34 -9.03 18.30
C THR A 237 -16.85 -8.90 19.73
N THR A 238 -16.28 -7.75 20.10
CA THR A 238 -15.86 -7.48 21.49
C THR A 238 -17.02 -7.55 22.48
N ALA A 239 -18.25 -7.30 22.03
CA ALA A 239 -19.46 -7.33 22.85
C ALA A 239 -20.03 -8.75 23.05
N THR A 240 -19.77 -9.66 22.12
CA THR A 240 -20.21 -11.06 22.20
C THR A 240 -19.19 -11.98 22.86
N GLY A 241 -17.92 -11.57 22.98
CA GLY A 241 -16.87 -12.46 23.50
C GLY A 241 -16.77 -13.73 22.64
N THR A 242 -16.81 -14.91 23.27
CA THR A 242 -16.97 -16.22 22.59
C THR A 242 -18.43 -16.67 22.47
N ALA A 243 -19.40 -15.90 22.97
CA ALA A 243 -20.80 -16.25 22.95
C ALA A 243 -21.35 -16.00 21.54
N ASN A 244 -21.25 -17.01 20.70
CA ASN A 244 -21.82 -16.98 19.37
C ASN A 244 -23.19 -17.66 19.42
N LEU A 245 -24.27 -16.88 19.32
CA LEU A 245 -25.64 -17.38 19.27
C LEU A 245 -25.93 -18.05 17.91
N LEU A 246 -25.16 -19.10 17.60
CA LEU A 246 -25.39 -19.99 16.48
C LEU A 246 -26.50 -20.98 16.87
N PRO A 247 -27.66 -20.99 16.17
CA PRO A 247 -28.67 -22.01 16.38
C PRO A 247 -28.09 -23.40 16.10
N VAL A 248 -28.19 -24.32 17.05
CA VAL A 248 -27.82 -25.74 16.89
C VAL A 248 -28.98 -26.62 16.50
N ALA A 249 -30.19 -26.24 16.88
CA ALA A 249 -31.41 -26.87 16.42
C ALA A 249 -32.55 -25.86 16.49
N TYR A 250 -33.45 -25.93 15.52
CA TYR A 250 -34.75 -25.28 15.62
C TYR A 250 -35.81 -26.20 15.06
N GLY A 251 -37.01 -26.08 15.58
CA GLY A 251 -38.09 -26.95 15.16
C GLY A 251 -39.45 -26.39 15.50
N ARG A 252 -40.44 -26.84 14.73
CA ARG A 252 -41.85 -26.73 15.08
C ARG A 252 -42.34 -28.09 15.50
N VAL A 253 -42.91 -28.15 16.69
CA VAL A 253 -43.44 -29.36 17.29
C VAL A 253 -44.94 -29.18 17.43
N GLY A 254 -45.68 -30.16 16.91
CA GLY A 254 -47.11 -30.23 17.03
C GLY A 254 -47.52 -30.66 18.42
N ARG A 255 -48.77 -30.37 18.76
CA ARG A 255 -49.35 -30.66 20.08
C ARG A 255 -49.09 -32.09 20.59
N THR A 256 -49.17 -33.10 19.72
CA THR A 256 -48.95 -34.51 20.07
C THR A 256 -47.47 -34.95 20.04
N GLY A 257 -46.53 -34.01 20.06
CA GLY A 257 -45.09 -34.27 19.96
C GLY A 257 -44.58 -34.56 18.55
N ASN A 258 -45.44 -34.52 17.52
CA ASN A 258 -45.02 -34.73 16.13
C ASN A 258 -44.15 -33.57 15.62
N ILE A 259 -43.09 -33.87 14.90
CA ILE A 259 -42.24 -32.84 14.27
C ILE A 259 -42.98 -32.31 13.03
N LEU A 260 -43.29 -31.02 13.02
CA LEU A 260 -43.94 -30.33 11.91
C LEU A 260 -42.95 -29.65 10.95
N GLY A 261 -41.69 -29.49 11.37
CA GLY A 261 -40.59 -28.93 10.56
C GLY A 261 -39.40 -28.52 11.42
N GLY A 262 -38.23 -28.27 10.81
CA GLY A 262 -37.02 -27.83 11.52
C GLY A 262 -35.71 -28.30 10.90
N THR A 263 -34.64 -28.28 11.68
CA THR A 263 -33.26 -28.62 11.27
C THR A 263 -33.01 -30.10 11.01
N GLY A 264 -33.95 -31.00 11.37
CA GLY A 264 -33.85 -32.44 11.11
C GLY A 264 -32.83 -33.20 11.99
N ASN A 265 -32.06 -32.51 12.81
CA ASN A 265 -31.11 -33.09 13.77
C ASN A 265 -31.68 -33.19 15.19
N PHE A 266 -32.99 -33.30 15.35
CA PHE A 266 -33.61 -33.48 16.67
C PHE A 266 -34.76 -34.48 16.62
N THR A 267 -35.02 -35.12 17.75
CA THR A 267 -36.21 -35.93 18.00
C THR A 267 -37.03 -35.32 19.13
N VAL A 268 -38.32 -35.62 19.15
CA VAL A 268 -39.23 -35.16 20.20
C VAL A 268 -39.81 -36.38 20.89
N THR A 269 -39.68 -36.43 22.20
CA THR A 269 -40.36 -37.43 23.04
C THR A 269 -41.31 -36.70 23.97
N GLN A 270 -42.59 -37.00 23.89
CA GLN A 270 -43.55 -36.56 24.89
C GLN A 270 -43.50 -37.55 26.06
N THR A 271 -43.01 -37.11 27.23
CA THR A 271 -42.73 -38.01 28.37
C THR A 271 -43.97 -38.37 29.17
N LEU A 272 -44.99 -37.52 29.16
CA LEU A 272 -46.28 -37.74 29.80
C LEU A 272 -47.39 -37.27 28.85
N ALA A 273 -48.08 -38.23 28.23
CA ALA A 273 -49.24 -37.95 27.40
C ALA A 273 -50.26 -37.13 28.22
N ASN A 274 -50.72 -36.00 27.68
CA ASN A 274 -51.63 -35.03 28.31
C ASN A 274 -51.05 -34.06 29.37
N TYR A 275 -49.73 -34.05 29.62
CA TYR A 275 -49.11 -33.10 30.58
C TYR A 275 -48.22 -32.02 29.94
N GLY A 276 -48.15 -31.96 28.60
CA GLY A 276 -47.44 -30.89 27.89
C GLY A 276 -45.93 -30.83 28.18
N VAL A 277 -45.31 -31.96 28.52
CA VAL A 277 -43.86 -32.10 28.74
C VAL A 277 -43.22 -32.78 27.53
N TYR A 278 -42.29 -32.08 26.89
CA TYR A 278 -41.58 -32.53 25.70
C TYR A 278 -40.07 -32.55 25.97
N VAL A 279 -39.41 -33.63 25.59
CA VAL A 279 -37.96 -33.72 25.57
C VAL A 279 -37.50 -33.62 24.12
N ILE A 280 -36.78 -32.56 23.81
CA ILE A 280 -36.12 -32.37 22.52
C ILE A 280 -34.72 -32.93 22.63
N THR A 281 -34.46 -34.07 21.99
CA THR A 281 -33.12 -34.64 21.92
C THR A 281 -32.46 -34.20 20.62
N ILE A 282 -31.41 -33.38 20.71
CA ILE A 282 -30.63 -32.90 19.57
C ILE A 282 -29.46 -33.85 19.34
N SER A 283 -29.35 -34.38 18.13
CA SER A 283 -28.28 -35.29 17.70
C SER A 283 -27.19 -34.55 16.92
N ASN A 284 -26.06 -35.22 16.72
CA ASN A 284 -24.90 -34.72 15.96
C ASN A 284 -24.28 -33.43 16.56
N LEU A 285 -24.40 -33.26 17.87
CA LEU A 285 -23.73 -32.21 18.62
C LEU A 285 -22.29 -32.64 18.88
N ASN A 286 -21.48 -32.68 17.82
CA ASN A 286 -20.05 -32.99 17.88
C ASN A 286 -19.39 -32.04 18.90
N THR A 287 -19.20 -32.49 20.15
CA THR A 287 -18.57 -31.77 21.29
C THR A 287 -19.29 -30.55 21.89
N VAL A 288 -20.58 -30.31 21.60
CA VAL A 288 -21.32 -29.18 22.19
C VAL A 288 -22.06 -29.62 23.45
N ASP A 289 -21.63 -29.15 24.62
CA ASP A 289 -22.39 -29.27 25.86
C ASP A 289 -23.54 -28.24 25.90
N LEU A 290 -24.76 -28.70 26.15
CA LEU A 290 -25.95 -27.86 26.21
C LEU A 290 -26.24 -27.34 27.63
N THR A 291 -25.42 -27.66 28.65
CA THR A 291 -25.67 -27.23 30.04
C THR A 291 -25.96 -25.74 30.19
N ASN A 292 -25.33 -24.89 29.37
CA ASN A 292 -25.53 -23.43 29.35
C ASN A 292 -26.24 -22.91 28.10
N ALA A 293 -26.82 -23.81 27.28
CA ALA A 293 -27.47 -23.41 26.04
C ALA A 293 -28.70 -22.57 26.31
N VAL A 294 -28.89 -21.51 25.52
CA VAL A 294 -30.11 -20.71 25.54
C VAL A 294 -31.13 -21.39 24.62
N CYS A 295 -32.27 -21.80 25.17
CA CYS A 295 -33.41 -22.25 24.39
C CYS A 295 -34.52 -21.20 24.45
N GLN A 296 -34.92 -20.71 23.28
CA GLN A 296 -36.10 -19.86 23.12
C GLN A 296 -37.26 -20.71 22.62
N VAL A 297 -38.38 -20.72 23.35
CA VAL A 297 -39.61 -21.43 22.98
C VAL A 297 -40.73 -20.41 22.79
N THR A 298 -41.50 -20.57 21.72
CA THR A 298 -42.67 -19.73 21.41
C THR A 298 -43.87 -20.62 21.14
N CYS A 299 -44.96 -20.39 21.87
CA CYS A 299 -46.23 -21.08 21.64
C CYS A 299 -46.91 -20.53 20.38
N ARG A 300 -47.54 -21.41 19.59
CA ARG A 300 -48.35 -21.00 18.44
C ARG A 300 -49.83 -21.13 18.79
N TRP A 301 -50.51 -19.99 18.84
CA TRP A 301 -51.94 -19.91 19.09
C TRP A 301 -52.72 -20.26 17.83
N GLY A 302 -53.69 -21.17 17.96
CA GLY A 302 -54.55 -21.58 16.83
C GLY A 302 -55.92 -22.10 17.22
N VAL A 303 -56.26 -22.10 18.52
CA VAL A 303 -57.58 -22.56 19.00
C VAL A 303 -58.19 -21.47 19.90
N PRO A 304 -59.38 -20.95 19.59
CA PRO A 304 -60.07 -19.99 20.46
C PRO A 304 -60.32 -20.59 21.86
N GLY A 305 -59.87 -19.92 22.92
CA GLY A 305 -60.11 -20.31 24.32
C GLY A 305 -58.88 -20.68 25.16
N GLN A 306 -57.68 -20.74 24.57
CA GLN A 306 -56.44 -21.04 25.31
C GLN A 306 -55.55 -19.80 25.48
N ALA A 307 -55.89 -18.96 26.47
CA ALA A 307 -55.05 -17.84 26.84
C ALA A 307 -53.95 -18.30 27.82
N ASN A 308 -52.69 -18.18 27.39
CA ASN A 308 -51.46 -18.34 28.16
C ASN A 308 -50.96 -19.79 28.28
N ALA A 309 -50.28 -20.31 27.26
CA ALA A 309 -49.31 -21.39 27.48
C ALA A 309 -47.93 -20.76 27.75
N GLN A 310 -47.41 -20.91 28.96
CA GLN A 310 -46.06 -20.48 29.32
C GLN A 310 -45.14 -21.69 29.21
N PHE A 311 -44.18 -21.66 28.28
CA PHE A 311 -43.20 -22.72 28.17
C PHE A 311 -41.93 -22.35 28.94
N VAL A 312 -41.45 -23.26 29.78
CA VAL A 312 -40.09 -23.20 30.33
C VAL A 312 -39.26 -24.23 29.58
N ALA A 313 -38.11 -23.80 29.09
CA ALA A 313 -37.11 -24.68 28.52
C ALA A 313 -35.91 -24.76 29.47
N THR A 314 -35.58 -25.98 29.90
CA THR A 314 -34.35 -26.25 30.63
C THR A 314 -33.47 -27.10 29.74
N ALA A 315 -32.32 -26.57 29.35
CA ALA A 315 -31.30 -27.37 28.67
C ALA A 315 -30.58 -28.23 29.71
N ASN A 316 -30.57 -29.55 29.48
CA ASN A 316 -29.85 -30.51 30.31
C ASN A 316 -28.62 -30.99 29.53
N GLY A 317 -27.45 -30.91 30.16
CA GLY A 317 -26.15 -31.25 29.59
C GLY A 317 -26.03 -32.67 29.04
N GLN A 318 -25.04 -32.88 28.16
CA GLN A 318 -24.89 -34.10 27.36
C GLN A 318 -24.41 -35.35 28.12
N THR A 319 -24.77 -36.52 27.56
CA THR A 319 -23.87 -37.67 27.44
C THR A 319 -23.86 -38.16 25.97
N ASN A 320 -22.68 -38.48 25.42
CA ASN A 320 -22.50 -39.16 24.10
C ASN A 320 -23.06 -38.44 22.84
N GLY A 321 -22.83 -37.14 22.65
CA GLY A 321 -23.16 -36.45 21.39
C GLY A 321 -24.65 -36.16 21.19
N ARG A 322 -25.46 -36.36 22.24
CA ARG A 322 -26.86 -35.96 22.33
C ARG A 322 -27.08 -35.00 23.49
N GLY A 323 -27.82 -33.92 23.24
CA GLY A 323 -28.21 -32.94 24.26
C GLY A 323 -29.72 -32.85 24.34
N GLU A 324 -30.25 -32.58 25.53
CA GLU A 324 -31.69 -32.54 25.77
C GLU A 324 -32.16 -31.15 26.16
N VAL A 325 -33.30 -30.75 25.62
CA VAL A 325 -34.03 -29.59 26.13
C VAL A 325 -35.41 -30.03 26.57
N HIS A 326 -35.69 -29.81 27.84
CA HIS A 326 -36.97 -30.16 28.46
C HIS A 326 -37.87 -28.94 28.37
N ILE A 327 -39.00 -29.09 27.70
CA ILE A 327 -39.98 -28.03 27.46
C ILE A 327 -41.27 -28.40 28.20
N SER A 328 -41.67 -27.56 29.15
CA SER A 328 -42.86 -27.79 29.98
C SER A 328 -43.82 -26.61 29.89
N ASN A 329 -45.11 -26.88 29.70
CA ASN A 329 -46.17 -25.86 29.79
C ASN A 329 -46.58 -25.64 31.27
N LEU A 330 -46.40 -24.43 31.81
CA LEU A 330 -46.56 -24.10 33.24
C LEU A 330 -48.00 -23.79 33.70
N ASN A 331 -48.89 -23.43 32.78
CA ASN A 331 -50.33 -23.39 33.05
C ASN A 331 -50.79 -24.79 32.63
N ALA A 332 -51.45 -25.70 33.36
CA ALA A 332 -52.30 -25.70 34.56
C ALA A 332 -52.45 -27.17 35.05
N PRO A 333 -52.83 -27.44 36.30
CA PRO A 333 -52.64 -28.75 36.92
C PRO A 333 -53.63 -29.89 36.55
N ASN A 334 -54.68 -29.67 35.74
CA ASN A 334 -55.74 -30.70 35.67
C ASN A 334 -56.44 -30.93 34.32
N ASN A 335 -56.27 -30.10 33.29
CA ASN A 335 -56.81 -30.37 31.95
C ASN A 335 -56.34 -29.30 30.96
N LEU A 336 -55.36 -29.56 30.08
CA LEU A 336 -55.02 -28.60 29.04
C LEU A 336 -54.68 -29.22 27.70
N ALA A 337 -55.30 -28.62 26.69
CA ALA A 337 -55.00 -28.87 25.30
C ALA A 337 -53.53 -28.51 25.04
N GLU A 338 -52.83 -29.49 24.52
CA GLU A 338 -51.50 -29.35 23.95
C GLU A 338 -51.53 -28.28 22.85
N ALA A 339 -50.52 -27.39 22.86
CA ALA A 339 -50.36 -26.37 21.83
C ALA A 339 -49.13 -26.69 20.98
N ASP A 340 -49.22 -26.37 19.68
CA ASP A 340 -48.03 -26.37 18.83
C ASP A 340 -47.04 -25.32 19.39
N PHE A 341 -45.75 -25.61 19.29
CA PHE A 341 -44.70 -24.66 19.66
C PHE A 341 -43.54 -24.68 18.66
N THR A 342 -42.79 -23.58 18.65
CA THR A 342 -41.50 -23.50 17.96
C THR A 342 -40.40 -23.31 18.99
N PHE A 343 -39.24 -23.92 18.77
CA PHE A 343 -38.07 -23.72 19.61
C PHE A 343 -36.84 -23.40 18.75
N VAL A 344 -35.90 -22.67 19.34
CA VAL A 344 -34.55 -22.46 18.82
C VAL A 344 -33.58 -22.66 19.98
N VAL A 345 -32.61 -23.54 19.81
CA VAL A 345 -31.52 -23.76 20.77
C VAL A 345 -30.26 -23.15 20.20
N TYR A 346 -29.64 -22.26 20.96
CA TYR A 346 -28.37 -21.63 20.62
C TYR A 346 -27.23 -22.33 21.35
N ARG A 347 -26.04 -22.36 20.73
CA ARG A 347 -24.81 -22.70 21.46
C ARG A 347 -24.59 -21.73 22.62
N PRO A 348 -24.09 -22.21 23.77
CA PRO A 348 -23.54 -21.34 24.81
C PRO A 348 -22.30 -20.58 24.31
#